data_AF-A0A917WD39-F1
#
_entry.id   AF-A0A917WD39-F1
#
_cell.length_a   1.000
_cell.length_b   1.000
_cell.length_c   1.000
_cell.angle_alpha   90.00
_cell.angle_beta   90.00
_cell.angle_gamma   90.00
#
_symmetry.space_group_name_H-M   'P 1'
#
loop_
_entity.id
_entity.type
_entity.pdbx_description
1 polymer ?
#
loop_
_entity_poly.entity_id
_entity_poly.type
_entity_poly.pdbx_seq_one_letter_code
_entity_poly.pdbx_strand_id
1 'polypeptide(L)'
;MSNIDLSQLVTAEDKAAAEAEAIRVAVTAAIDAHVEATARSRNYNSAAALAGYVASTVGPWAAEAQAFVAWRDSVWQAAFAMLADVQAGERAAPSPAEAVAEIPDITWPE
;
A
#
# COMPACT_ATOMS: atom_id res chain seq x y z
N MET A 1 35.94 -35.98 -8.77
CA MET A 1 35.86 -34.73 -7.98
C MET A 1 34.56 -34.05 -8.39
N SER A 2 33.59 -33.90 -7.49
CA SER A 2 32.38 -33.13 -7.83
C SER A 2 32.78 -31.69 -8.06
N ASN A 3 32.56 -31.18 -9.27
CA ASN A 3 32.61 -29.76 -9.53
C ASN A 3 31.45 -29.12 -8.79
N ILE A 4 31.75 -28.26 -7.82
CA ILE A 4 30.76 -27.39 -7.22
C ILE A 4 30.30 -26.42 -8.32
N ASP A 5 29.00 -26.39 -8.58
CA ASP A 5 28.41 -25.44 -9.51
C ASP A 5 28.28 -24.08 -8.85
N LEU A 6 29.25 -23.20 -9.13
CA LEU A 6 29.30 -21.85 -8.58
C LEU A 6 28.20 -20.93 -9.12
N SER A 7 27.45 -21.35 -10.16
CA SER A 7 26.30 -20.61 -10.67
C SER A 7 25.09 -20.61 -9.73
N GLN A 8 25.10 -21.47 -8.69
CA GLN A 8 24.02 -21.58 -7.70
C GLN A 8 24.36 -20.92 -6.35
N LEU A 9 25.48 -20.19 -6.25
CA LEU A 9 25.84 -19.47 -5.02
C LEU A 9 24.98 -18.21 -4.87
N VAL A 10 24.03 -18.24 -3.94
CA VAL A 10 23.30 -17.04 -3.49
C VAL A 10 24.20 -16.26 -2.54
N THR A 11 24.50 -15.01 -2.89
CA THR A 11 25.31 -14.15 -2.02
C THR A 11 24.48 -13.58 -0.87
N ALA A 12 25.15 -13.08 0.17
CA ALA A 12 24.47 -12.37 1.26
C ALA A 12 23.73 -11.12 0.75
N GLU A 13 24.27 -10.47 -0.29
CA GLU A 13 23.66 -9.32 -0.95
C GLU A 13 22.37 -9.70 -1.68
N ASP A 14 22.37 -10.80 -2.44
CA ASP A 14 21.17 -11.30 -3.13
C ASP A 14 20.05 -11.63 -2.14
N LYS A 15 20.41 -12.24 -0.99
CA LYS A 15 19.44 -12.56 0.06
C LYS A 15 18.84 -11.29 0.68
N ALA A 16 19.67 -10.28 0.97
CA ALA A 16 19.20 -9.01 1.51
C ALA A 16 18.28 -8.27 0.53
N ALA A 17 18.60 -8.27 -0.76
CA ALA A 17 17.76 -7.68 -1.80
C ALA A 17 16.41 -8.40 -1.93
N ALA A 18 16.40 -9.73 -1.89
CA ALA A 18 15.17 -10.52 -1.92
C ALA A 18 14.28 -10.29 -0.68
N GLU A 19 14.89 -10.12 0.49
CA GLU A 19 14.17 -9.81 1.73
C GLU A 19 13.56 -8.40 1.69
N ALA A 20 14.31 -7.40 1.22
CA ALA A 20 13.79 -6.05 1.03
C ALA A 20 12.63 -6.01 0.02
N GLU A 21 12.72 -6.78 -1.06
CA GLU A 21 11.63 -6.96 -2.02
C GLU A 21 10.39 -7.56 -1.37
N ALA A 22 10.56 -8.66 -0.63
CA ALA A 22 9.46 -9.33 0.06
C ALA A 22 8.77 -8.41 1.07
N ILE A 23 9.53 -7.61 1.82
CA ILE A 23 8.97 -6.61 2.74
C ILE A 23 8.16 -5.56 1.97
N ARG A 24 8.70 -5.03 0.87
CA ARG A 24 7.99 -4.04 0.05
C ARG A 24 6.67 -4.61 -0.48
N VAL A 25 6.68 -5.82 -1.01
CA VAL A 25 5.47 -6.49 -1.52
C VAL A 25 4.44 -6.69 -0.41
N ALA A 26 4.88 -7.14 0.78
CA ALA A 26 3.98 -7.38 1.90
C ALA A 26 3.35 -6.08 2.44
N VAL A 27 4.13 -5.00 2.51
CA VAL A 27 3.64 -3.68 2.92
C VAL A 27 2.63 -3.16 1.89
N THR A 28 2.97 -3.13 0.61
CA THR A 28 2.04 -2.68 -0.45
C THR A 28 0.73 -3.45 -0.42
N ALA A 29 0.79 -4.78 -0.29
CA ALA A 29 -0.41 -5.62 -0.22
C ALA A 29 -1.29 -5.32 1.01
N ALA A 30 -0.69 -4.99 2.16
CA ALA A 30 -1.44 -4.61 3.36
C ALA A 30 -2.13 -3.25 3.20
N ILE A 31 -1.46 -2.27 2.58
CA ILE A 31 -2.03 -0.96 2.27
C ILE A 31 -3.19 -1.11 1.28
N ASP A 32 -3.01 -1.86 0.20
CA ASP A 32 -4.06 -2.18 -0.77
C ASP A 32 -5.27 -2.84 -0.09
N ALA A 33 -5.03 -3.83 0.76
CA ALA A 33 -6.08 -4.52 1.50
C ALA A 33 -6.86 -3.57 2.43
N HIS A 34 -6.17 -2.62 3.06
CA HIS A 34 -6.79 -1.58 3.89
C HIS A 34 -7.68 -0.66 3.05
N VAL A 35 -7.18 -0.14 1.92
CA VAL A 35 -7.94 0.69 0.97
C VAL A 35 -9.20 -0.02 0.48
N GLU A 36 -9.06 -1.30 0.11
CA GLU A 36 -10.16 -2.15 -0.32
C GLU A 36 -11.19 -2.41 0.79
N ALA A 37 -10.73 -2.64 2.02
CA ALA A 37 -11.62 -2.81 3.18
C ALA A 37 -12.40 -1.52 3.49
N THR A 38 -11.76 -0.36 3.40
CA THR A 38 -12.42 0.95 3.60
C THR A 38 -13.55 1.17 2.60
N ALA A 39 -13.35 0.83 1.32
CA ALA A 39 -14.43 0.90 0.32
C ALA A 39 -15.57 -0.07 0.64
N ARG A 40 -15.26 -1.31 1.02
CA ARG A 40 -16.25 -2.32 1.40
C ARG A 40 -17.05 -1.93 2.65
N SER A 41 -16.49 -1.14 3.57
CA SER A 41 -17.20 -0.65 4.75
C SER A 41 -18.43 0.21 4.42
N ARG A 42 -18.46 0.80 3.21
CA ARG A 42 -19.60 1.56 2.66
C ARG A 42 -20.44 0.75 1.66
N ASN A 43 -20.29 -0.58 1.65
CA ASN A 43 -21.00 -1.52 0.76
C ASN A 43 -20.63 -1.42 -0.73
N TYR A 44 -19.48 -0.85 -1.08
CA TYR A 44 -18.97 -0.93 -2.46
C TYR A 44 -18.28 -2.27 -2.72
N ASN A 45 -18.38 -2.78 -3.95
CA ASN A 45 -17.77 -4.05 -4.33
C ASN A 45 -16.22 -4.02 -4.26
N SER A 46 -15.62 -2.87 -4.55
CA SER A 46 -14.16 -2.66 -4.53
C SER A 46 -13.81 -1.19 -4.42
N ALA A 47 -12.54 -0.88 -4.12
CA ALA A 47 -12.02 0.49 -4.16
C ALA A 47 -12.16 1.12 -5.55
N ALA A 48 -11.96 0.32 -6.61
CA ALA A 48 -12.13 0.78 -7.99
C ALA A 48 -13.60 1.13 -8.30
N ALA A 49 -14.56 0.33 -7.82
CA ALA A 49 -15.98 0.61 -8.00
C ALA A 49 -16.40 1.92 -7.32
N LEU A 50 -15.97 2.12 -6.06
CA LEU A 50 -16.20 3.37 -5.33
C LEU A 50 -15.60 4.57 -6.06
N ALA A 51 -14.31 4.51 -6.41
CA ALA A 51 -13.63 5.59 -7.12
C ALA A 51 -14.29 5.92 -8.48
N GLY A 52 -14.91 4.94 -9.14
CA GLY A 52 -15.63 5.14 -10.39
C GLY A 52 -16.84 6.08 -10.29
N TYR A 53 -17.41 6.27 -9.09
CA TYR A 53 -18.55 7.17 -8.88
C TYR A 53 -18.17 8.65 -8.72
N VAL A 54 -16.90 9.04 -8.86
CA VAL A 54 -16.43 10.43 -8.64
C VAL A 54 -17.20 11.48 -9.46
N ALA A 55 -17.71 11.09 -10.62
CA ALA A 55 -18.51 11.92 -11.54
C ALA A 55 -19.99 11.48 -11.65
N SER A 56 -20.49 10.74 -10.66
CA SER A 56 -21.89 10.31 -10.61
C SER A 56 -22.86 11.49 -10.64
N THR A 57 -24.01 11.33 -11.31
CA THR A 57 -25.11 12.30 -11.25
C THR A 57 -25.92 12.19 -9.95
N VAL A 58 -25.68 11.15 -9.15
CA VAL A 58 -26.24 10.98 -7.80
C VAL A 58 -25.27 11.62 -6.80
N GLY A 59 -25.66 12.78 -6.27
CA GLY A 59 -24.82 13.63 -5.41
C GLY A 59 -24.13 12.90 -4.24
N PRO A 60 -24.85 12.11 -3.42
CA PRO A 60 -24.22 11.36 -2.33
C PRO A 60 -23.12 10.39 -2.79
N TRP A 61 -23.31 9.69 -3.91
CA TRP A 61 -22.30 8.76 -4.43
C TRP A 61 -21.05 9.48 -4.94
N ALA A 62 -21.25 10.62 -5.60
CA ALA A 62 -20.14 11.48 -6.03
C ALA A 62 -19.36 12.01 -4.83
N ALA A 63 -20.04 12.48 -3.78
CA ALA A 63 -19.41 12.99 -2.58
C ALA A 63 -18.57 11.91 -1.86
N GLU A 64 -19.11 10.70 -1.68
CA GLU A 64 -18.36 9.58 -1.10
C GLU A 64 -17.14 9.19 -1.94
N ALA A 65 -17.31 9.09 -3.26
CA ALA A 65 -16.21 8.75 -4.17
C ALA A 65 -15.11 9.81 -4.16
N GLN A 66 -15.46 11.10 -4.10
CA GLN A 66 -14.50 12.20 -4.00
C GLN A 66 -13.72 12.15 -2.68
N ALA A 67 -14.41 11.94 -1.55
CA ALA A 67 -13.77 11.78 -0.25
C ALA A 67 -12.82 10.58 -0.24
N PHE A 68 -13.25 9.44 -0.79
CA PHE A 68 -12.44 8.24 -0.89
C PHE A 68 -11.20 8.41 -1.76
N VAL A 69 -11.32 9.04 -2.94
CA VAL A 69 -10.18 9.28 -3.82
C VAL A 69 -9.16 10.20 -3.16
N ALA A 70 -9.61 11.31 -2.55
CA ALA A 70 -8.71 12.24 -1.85
C ALA A 70 -7.99 11.57 -0.66
N TRP A 71 -8.71 10.73 0.09
CA TRP A 71 -8.12 9.93 1.16
C TRP A 71 -7.09 8.93 0.62
N ARG A 72 -7.44 8.17 -0.42
CA ARG A 72 -6.54 7.19 -1.05
C ARG A 72 -5.27 7.85 -1.62
N ASP A 73 -5.38 9.06 -2.16
CA ASP A 73 -4.22 9.85 -2.59
C ASP A 73 -3.30 10.17 -1.39
N SER A 74 -3.88 10.50 -0.23
CA SER A 74 -3.13 10.75 1.00
C SER A 74 -2.47 9.48 1.55
N VAL A 75 -3.16 8.34 1.46
CA VAL A 75 -2.62 7.01 1.82
C VAL A 75 -1.34 6.70 1.04
N TRP A 76 -1.38 6.83 -0.29
CA TRP A 76 -0.21 6.51 -1.11
C TRP A 76 0.91 7.53 -0.97
N GLN A 77 0.60 8.80 -0.74
CA GLN A 77 1.61 9.80 -0.39
C GLN A 77 2.35 9.44 0.90
N ALA A 78 1.63 9.00 1.94
CA ALA A 78 2.25 8.53 3.18
C ALA A 78 3.13 7.29 2.94
N ALA A 79 2.65 6.31 2.16
CA ALA A 79 3.41 5.12 1.81
C ALA A 79 4.73 5.45 1.07
N PHE A 80 4.69 6.39 0.12
CA PHE A 80 5.89 6.83 -0.60
C PHE A 80 6.85 7.63 0.28
N ALA A 81 6.36 8.42 1.23
CA ALA A 81 7.20 9.10 2.21
C ALA A 81 7.94 8.08 3.09
N MET A 82 7.24 7.07 3.61
CA MET A 82 7.89 5.98 4.38
C MET A 82 8.97 5.27 3.56
N LEU A 83 8.69 4.99 2.28
CA LEU A 83 9.67 4.36 1.39
C LEU A 83 10.91 5.25 1.20
N ALA A 84 10.73 6.57 1.05
CA ALA A 84 11.82 7.51 0.91
C ALA A 84 12.70 7.55 2.16
N ASP A 85 12.10 7.62 3.35
CA ASP A 85 12.83 7.62 4.63
C ASP A 85 13.64 6.32 4.83
N VAL A 86 13.08 5.18 4.41
CA VAL A 86 13.79 3.88 4.44
C VAL A 86 14.97 3.88 3.46
N GLN A 87 14.78 4.39 2.25
CA GLN A 87 15.85 4.47 1.24
C GLN A 87 16.95 5.46 1.64
N ALA A 88 16.61 6.52 2.36
CA ALA A 88 17.55 7.47 2.93
C ALA A 88 18.29 6.94 4.18
N GLY A 89 17.86 5.79 4.73
CA GLY A 89 18.40 5.22 5.97
C GLY A 89 17.98 5.98 7.23
N GLU A 90 16.94 6.82 7.14
CA GLU A 90 16.43 7.62 8.24
C GLU A 90 15.53 6.80 9.18
N ARG A 91 14.93 5.72 8.66
CA ARG A 91 14.16 4.74 9.44
C ARG A 91 14.38 3.32 8.94
N ALA A 92 14.06 2.35 9.79
CA ALA A 92 13.93 0.96 9.38
C ALA A 92 12.65 0.73 8.56
N ALA A 93 12.65 -0.29 7.69
CA ALA A 93 11.47 -0.67 6.93
C ALA A 93 10.33 -1.08 7.90
N PRO A 94 9.12 -0.52 7.75
CA PRO A 94 8.00 -0.89 8.60
C PRO A 94 7.55 -2.32 8.31
N SER A 95 7.03 -3.00 9.33
CA SER A 95 6.18 -4.16 9.13
C SER A 95 4.86 -3.76 8.44
N PRO A 96 4.15 -4.71 7.82
CA PRO A 96 2.85 -4.42 7.20
C PRO A 96 1.82 -3.81 8.16
N ALA A 97 1.84 -4.22 9.43
CA ALA A 97 0.93 -3.69 10.45
C ALA A 97 1.28 -2.25 10.85
N GLU A 98 2.56 -1.94 10.99
CA GLU A 98 3.03 -0.57 11.27
C GLU A 98 2.71 0.36 10.10
N ALA A 99 2.95 -0.08 8.87
CA ALA A 99 2.65 0.71 7.68
C ALA A 99 1.15 1.08 7.61
N VAL A 100 0.26 0.13 7.90
CA VAL A 100 -1.19 0.40 7.93
C VAL A 100 -1.58 1.31 9.09
N ALA A 101 -0.93 1.21 10.25
CA ALA A 101 -1.20 2.07 11.41
C ALA A 101 -0.78 3.53 11.20
N GLU A 102 0.17 3.79 10.30
CA GLU A 102 0.63 5.14 9.95
C GLU A 102 -0.20 5.80 8.83
N ILE A 103 -1.17 5.10 8.24
CA ILE A 103 -2.07 5.65 7.22
C ILE A 103 -3.10 6.60 7.86
N PRO A 104 -3.44 7.75 7.23
CA PRO A 104 -4.48 8.64 7.74
C PRO A 104 -5.87 7.98 7.75
N ASP A 105 -6.72 8.36 8.70
CA ASP A 105 -8.12 7.94 8.70
C ASP A 105 -8.94 8.66 7.61
N ILE A 106 -9.94 7.99 7.06
CA ILE A 106 -10.88 8.60 6.11
C ILE A 106 -11.94 9.43 6.83
N THR A 107 -12.23 10.62 6.28
CA THR A 107 -13.40 11.42 6.68
C THR A 107 -14.47 11.30 5.60
N TRP A 108 -15.61 10.72 5.94
CA TRP A 108 -16.76 10.60 5.03
C TRP A 108 -17.65 11.84 5.09
N PRO A 109 -18.31 12.22 3.99
CA PRO A 109 -19.34 13.26 4.02
C PRO A 109 -20.57 12.80 4.84
N GLU A 110 -21.28 13.76 5.45
CA GLU A 110 -22.56 13.54 6.16
C GLU A 110 -23.72 13.16 5.22
#